data_AF-E8LYM9-F1
#
_entry.id   AF-E8LYM9-F1
#
_cell.length_a   1.000
_cell.length_b   1.000
_cell.length_c   1.000
_cell.angle_alpha   90.00
_cell.angle_beta   90.00
_cell.angle_gamma   90.00
#
_symmetry.space_group_name_H-M   'P 1'
#
loop_
_entity.id
_entity.type
_entity.pdbx_description
1 polymer ?
#
loop_
_entity_poly.entity_id
_entity_poly.type
_entity_poly.pdbx_seq_one_letter_code
_entity_poly.pdbx_strand_id
1 'polypeptide(L)'
;MRNNLKTQIKMMLAAVTAFVLVFMMFQLTLVGSGSREIEEFEIKKVYCKSTIKLANGAESNNVCRFKGITNGEKISGYALPACEIDKSYMTLKKSSSLLNQSPNYTLICH
;
A
#
# COMPACT_ATOMS: atom_id res chain seq x y z
N MET A 1 7.21 -35.08 35.10
CA MET A 1 7.70 -33.74 34.67
C MET A 1 8.18 -33.67 33.23
N ARG A 2 9.01 -34.61 32.72
CA ARG A 2 9.60 -34.55 31.36
C ARG A 2 8.58 -34.54 30.20
N ASN A 3 7.46 -35.25 30.34
CA ASN A 3 6.40 -35.27 29.32
C ASN A 3 5.64 -33.95 29.23
N ASN A 4 5.33 -33.29 30.36
CA ASN A 4 4.66 -31.99 30.35
C ASN A 4 5.52 -30.90 29.71
N LEU A 5 6.83 -30.91 29.94
CA LEU A 5 7.76 -29.97 29.32
C LEU A 5 7.82 -30.16 27.80
N LYS A 6 7.86 -31.42 27.32
CA LYS A 6 7.79 -31.72 25.87
C LYS A 6 6.48 -31.25 25.24
N THR A 7 5.36 -31.42 25.94
CA THR A 7 4.05 -30.98 25.44
C THR A 7 3.97 -29.45 25.35
N GLN A 8 4.46 -28.74 26.36
CA GLN A 8 4.51 -27.27 26.34
C GLN A 8 5.40 -26.73 25.19
N ILE A 9 6.56 -27.33 24.97
CA ILE A 9 7.46 -26.94 23.85
C ILE A 9 6.77 -27.16 22.50
N LYS A 10 6.06 -28.28 22.31
CA LYS A 10 5.31 -28.55 21.07
C LYS A 10 4.19 -27.52 20.84
N MET A 11 3.45 -27.16 21.89
CA MET A 11 2.40 -26.15 21.77
C MET A 11 2.96 -24.76 21.48
N MET A 12 4.08 -24.39 22.11
CA MET A 12 4.76 -23.14 21.84
C MET A 12 5.25 -23.07 20.39
N LEU A 13 5.83 -24.15 19.88
CA LEU A 13 6.28 -24.23 18.49
C LEU A 13 5.11 -24.10 17.51
N ALA A 14 3.98 -24.76 17.78
CA ALA A 14 2.78 -24.64 16.96
C ALA A 14 2.24 -23.20 16.96
N ALA A 15 2.21 -22.54 18.11
CA ALA A 15 1.75 -21.15 18.23
C ALA A 15 2.66 -20.17 17.46
N VAL A 16 3.98 -20.32 17.56
CA VAL A 16 4.94 -19.52 16.79
C VAL A 16 4.75 -19.73 15.30
N THR A 17 4.58 -20.99 14.87
CA THR A 17 4.39 -21.31 13.45
C THR A 17 3.08 -20.71 12.91
N ALA A 18 2.00 -20.80 13.68
CA ALA A 18 0.71 -20.19 13.33
C ALA A 18 0.81 -18.66 13.22
N PHE A 19 1.50 -18.01 14.17
CA PHE A 19 1.73 -16.57 14.13
C PHE A 19 2.50 -16.14 12.88
N VAL A 20 3.59 -16.84 12.55
CA VAL A 20 4.39 -16.55 11.35
C VAL A 20 3.54 -16.70 10.08
N LEU A 21 2.71 -17.74 9.99
CA LEU A 21 1.82 -17.94 8.84
C LEU A 21 0.80 -16.79 8.70
N VAL A 22 0.15 -16.39 9.79
CA VAL A 22 -0.80 -15.26 9.79
C VAL A 22 -0.09 -13.96 9.38
N PHE A 23 1.10 -13.71 9.91
CA PHE A 23 1.90 -12.54 9.56
C PHE A 23 2.29 -12.52 8.08
N MET A 24 2.76 -13.64 7.54
CA MET A 24 3.10 -13.77 6.13
C MET A 24 1.89 -13.52 5.23
N MET A 25 0.73 -14.11 5.57
CA MET A 25 -0.52 -13.88 4.83
C MET A 25 -0.93 -12.40 4.87
N PHE A 26 -0.87 -11.77 6.05
CA PHE A 26 -1.19 -10.34 6.21
C PHE A 26 -0.30 -9.45 5.33
N GLN A 27 1.01 -9.70 5.32
CA GLN A 27 1.95 -8.94 4.48
C GLN A 27 1.68 -9.13 2.98
N LEU A 28 1.43 -10.36 2.54
CA LEU A 28 1.07 -10.65 1.15
C LEU A 28 -0.25 -9.97 0.73
N THR A 29 -1.19 -9.83 1.67
CA THR A 29 -2.50 -9.22 1.42
C THR A 29 -2.38 -7.71 1.25
N LEU A 30 -1.62 -7.05 2.15
CA LEU A 30 -1.57 -5.59 2.25
C LEU A 30 -0.50 -4.95 1.37
N VAL A 31 0.69 -5.54 1.32
CA VAL A 31 1.81 -4.97 0.56
C VAL A 31 1.74 -5.41 -0.90
N GLY A 32 1.12 -6.57 -1.17
CA GLY A 32 1.02 -7.15 -2.49
C GLY A 32 2.34 -7.74 -2.98
N SER A 33 2.26 -8.74 -3.85
CA SER A 33 3.43 -9.34 -4.49
C SER A 33 3.76 -8.55 -5.76
N GLY A 34 4.81 -7.73 -5.70
CA GLY A 34 5.34 -7.03 -6.87
C GLY A 34 4.79 -5.61 -7.01
N SER A 35 5.66 -4.64 -6.75
CA SER A 35 5.49 -3.28 -7.24
C SER A 35 6.23 -3.18 -8.57
N ARG A 36 5.52 -2.83 -9.65
CA ARG A 36 6.11 -2.56 -10.95
C ARG A 36 5.98 -1.09 -11.28
N GLU A 37 7.06 -0.49 -11.71
CA GLU A 37 7.08 0.88 -12.21
C GLU A 37 6.46 0.95 -13.60
N ILE A 38 5.69 2.00 -13.87
CA ILE A 38 5.07 2.28 -15.16
C ILE A 38 5.75 3.50 -15.75
N GLU A 39 6.37 3.33 -16.91
CA GLU A 39 7.11 4.38 -17.61
C GLU A 39 6.17 5.30 -18.43
N GLU A 40 5.12 4.73 -19.04
CA GLU A 40 4.17 5.48 -19.88
C GLU A 40 2.84 5.74 -19.15
N PHE A 41 2.67 6.96 -18.66
CA PHE A 41 1.43 7.40 -18.03
C PHE A 41 1.17 8.90 -18.21
N GLU A 42 -0.10 9.28 -18.11
CA GLU A 42 -0.53 10.68 -18.11
C GLU A 42 -1.42 10.96 -16.91
N ILE A 43 -1.01 11.90 -16.05
CA ILE A 43 -1.83 12.37 -14.92
C ILE A 43 -2.75 13.49 -15.41
N LYS A 44 -4.06 13.31 -15.27
CA LYS A 44 -5.09 14.29 -15.67
C LYS A 44 -5.50 15.20 -14.53
N LYS A 45 -5.54 14.68 -13.30
CA LYS A 45 -5.99 15.42 -12.13
C LYS A 45 -5.38 14.87 -10.86
N VAL A 46 -4.92 15.76 -9.98
CA VAL A 46 -4.58 15.46 -8.59
C VAL A 46 -5.55 16.22 -7.69
N TYR A 47 -6.05 15.57 -6.64
CA TYR A 47 -6.93 16.17 -5.66
C TYR A 47 -6.49 15.75 -4.27
N CYS A 48 -6.21 16.73 -3.42
CA CYS A 48 -5.79 16.51 -2.05
C CYS A 48 -6.95 16.83 -1.11
N LYS A 49 -7.25 15.91 -0.20
CA LYS A 49 -8.24 16.13 0.86
C LYS A 49 -7.54 15.97 2.20
N SER A 50 -7.76 16.95 3.07
CA SER A 50 -7.28 16.92 4.46
C SER A 50 -7.95 15.75 5.16
N THR A 51 -7.14 14.81 5.67
CA THR A 51 -7.66 13.55 6.21
C THR A 51 -8.14 13.72 7.65
N ILE A 52 -7.54 14.64 8.41
CA ILE A 52 -7.87 14.91 9.81
C ILE A 52 -7.76 16.42 10.07
N LYS A 53 -8.81 17.02 10.63
CA LYS A 53 -8.69 18.31 11.33
C LYS A 53 -8.21 18.02 12.75
N LEU A 54 -7.01 18.49 13.09
CA LEU A 54 -6.50 18.41 14.45
C LEU A 54 -7.34 19.31 15.36
N ALA A 55 -7.38 18.98 16.65
CA ALA A 55 -8.16 19.71 17.65
C ALA A 55 -7.76 21.20 17.78
N ASN A 56 -6.57 21.58 17.32
CA ASN A 56 -6.09 22.96 17.26
C ASN A 56 -6.50 23.70 15.97
N GLY A 57 -7.37 23.12 15.14
CA GLY A 57 -7.80 23.69 13.85
C GLY A 57 -6.78 23.53 12.72
N ALA A 58 -5.60 22.95 12.98
CA ALA A 58 -4.62 22.65 11.94
C ALA A 58 -5.06 21.42 11.13
N GLU A 59 -4.80 21.44 9.83
CA GLU A 59 -5.06 20.28 8.98
C GLU A 59 -3.82 19.36 8.98
N SER A 60 -4.01 18.11 9.38
CA SER A 60 -2.93 17.11 9.40
C SER A 60 -3.12 16.12 8.26
N ASN A 61 -2.03 15.96 7.50
CA ASN A 61 -1.84 15.03 6.39
C ASN A 61 -2.91 15.15 5.29
N ASN A 62 -2.50 15.72 4.16
CA ASN A 62 -3.30 15.71 2.93
C ASN A 62 -3.15 14.35 2.25
N VAL A 63 -4.23 13.57 2.20
CA VAL A 63 -4.27 12.41 1.32
C VAL A 63 -4.59 12.91 -0.08
N CYS A 64 -3.58 12.86 -0.95
CA CYS A 64 -3.72 13.18 -2.35
C CYS A 64 -4.10 11.93 -3.13
N ARG A 65 -5.07 12.09 -4.02
CA ARG A 65 -5.50 11.07 -4.95
C ARG A 65 -5.36 11.61 -6.36
N PHE A 66 -5.15 10.74 -7.33
CA PHE A 66 -5.00 11.14 -8.72
C PHE A 66 -5.94 10.36 -9.64
N LYS A 67 -6.18 10.95 -10.82
CA LYS A 67 -6.77 10.29 -11.98
C LYS A 67 -5.82 10.47 -13.15
N GLY A 68 -5.58 9.39 -13.88
CA GLY A 68 -4.68 9.38 -15.02
C GLY A 68 -5.07 8.33 -16.05
N ILE A 69 -4.18 8.14 -17.01
CA ILE A 69 -4.31 7.16 -18.09
C ILE A 69 -2.95 6.47 -18.26
N THR A 70 -2.94 5.15 -18.47
CA THR A 70 -1.75 4.40 -18.90
C THR A 70 -2.19 3.38 -19.94
N ASN A 71 -1.46 3.24 -21.04
CA ASN A 71 -1.80 2.33 -22.15
C ASN A 71 -3.27 2.44 -22.64
N GLY A 72 -3.85 3.65 -22.61
CA GLY A 72 -5.25 3.89 -22.97
C GLY A 72 -6.29 3.56 -21.88
N GLU A 73 -5.90 2.95 -20.76
CA GLU A 73 -6.77 2.61 -19.64
C GLU A 73 -6.81 3.71 -18.58
N LYS A 74 -7.99 3.99 -18.04
CA LYS A 74 -8.17 4.94 -16.94
C LYS A 74 -7.64 4.34 -15.64
N ILE A 75 -6.76 5.08 -14.97
CA ILE A 75 -6.20 4.71 -13.67
C ILE A 75 -6.53 5.76 -12.62
N SER A 76 -6.62 5.30 -11.37
CA SER A 76 -6.75 6.18 -10.21
C SER A 76 -6.07 5.55 -9.02
N GLY A 77 -5.58 6.39 -8.12
CA GLY A 77 -4.80 5.92 -6.99
C GLY A 77 -4.44 7.03 -6.02
N TYR A 78 -3.45 6.75 -5.19
CA TYR A 78 -2.93 7.69 -4.18
C TYR A 78 -1.65 8.36 -4.68
N ALA A 79 -1.45 9.62 -4.30
CA ALA A 79 -0.27 10.40 -4.60
C ALA A 79 0.48 10.76 -3.31
N LEU A 80 1.80 10.57 -3.29
CA LEU A 80 2.67 10.81 -2.13
C LEU A 80 3.95 11.53 -2.58
N PRO A 81 4.36 12.65 -1.97
CA PRO A 81 3.60 13.59 -1.13
C PRO A 81 2.64 14.47 -1.99
N ALA A 82 2.25 15.67 -1.53
CA ALA A 82 1.40 16.57 -2.31
C ALA A 82 2.06 16.90 -3.66
N CYS A 83 1.54 16.30 -4.74
CA CYS A 83 2.09 16.46 -6.08
C CYS A 83 1.52 17.69 -6.77
N GLU A 84 2.37 18.65 -7.12
CA GLU A 84 2.10 19.54 -8.26
C GLU A 84 2.30 18.75 -9.56
N ILE A 85 1.53 19.05 -10.61
CA ILE A 85 1.57 18.27 -11.85
C ILE A 85 2.82 18.62 -12.67
N ASP A 86 3.95 18.02 -12.30
CA ASP A 86 5.19 18.02 -13.08
C ASP A 86 5.63 16.59 -13.42
N LYS A 87 5.55 16.23 -14.70
CA LYS A 87 5.90 14.88 -15.18
C LYS A 87 7.37 14.53 -15.00
N SER A 88 8.26 15.52 -14.84
CA SER A 88 9.70 15.28 -14.80
C SER A 88 10.19 14.69 -13.46
N TYR A 89 9.35 14.73 -12.41
CA TYR A 89 9.67 14.23 -11.08
C TYR A 89 8.64 13.23 -10.54
N MET A 90 7.97 12.48 -11.42
CA MET A 90 6.90 11.55 -11.06
C MET A 90 7.23 10.10 -11.40
N THR A 91 7.01 9.21 -10.44
CA THR A 91 7.09 7.76 -10.60
C THR A 91 5.73 7.12 -10.33
N LEU A 92 5.18 6.40 -11.29
CA LEU A 92 3.94 5.64 -11.10
C LEU A 92 4.27 4.17 -10.78
N LYS A 93 3.80 3.69 -9.62
CA LYS A 93 3.92 2.28 -9.20
C LYS A 93 2.58 1.60 -9.25
N LYS A 94 2.53 0.44 -9.89
CA LYS A 94 1.40 -0.49 -9.86
C LYS A 94 1.72 -1.61 -8.89
N SER A 95 0.84 -1.85 -7.92
CA SER A 95 0.88 -3.01 -7.04
C SER A 95 -0.35 -3.88 -7.26
N SER A 96 -0.13 -5.19 -7.33
CA SER A 96 -1.18 -6.20 -7.32
C SER A 96 -1.26 -6.81 -5.93
N SER A 97 -2.40 -6.67 -5.26
CA SER A 97 -2.68 -7.48 -4.08
C SER A 97 -3.11 -8.87 -4.54
N LEU A 98 -2.60 -9.92 -3.91
CA LEU A 98 -2.97 -11.31 -4.19
C LEU A 98 -4.47 -11.58 -3.99
N LEU A 99 -5.16 -10.77 -3.20
CA LEU A 99 -6.57 -10.94 -2.84
C LEU A 99 -7.50 -9.88 -3.47
N ASN A 100 -6.95 -8.83 -4.08
CA ASN A 100 -7.72 -7.73 -4.66
C ASN A 100 -7.59 -7.77 -6.19
N GLN A 101 -8.70 -8.01 -6.89
CA GLN A 101 -8.73 -8.16 -8.36
C GLN A 101 -8.36 -6.87 -9.10
N SER A 102 -8.46 -5.70 -8.45
CA SER A 102 -8.10 -4.41 -9.05
C SER A 102 -6.66 -4.00 -8.68
N PRO A 103 -5.82 -3.65 -9.65
CA PRO A 103 -4.49 -3.12 -9.37
C PRO A 103 -4.58 -1.79 -8.62
N ASN A 104 -3.73 -1.65 -7.60
CA ASN A 104 -3.55 -0.38 -6.90
C ASN A 104 -2.44 0.41 -7.60
N TYR A 105 -2.69 1.71 -7.80
CA TYR A 105 -1.70 2.62 -8.36
C TYR A 105 -1.28 3.64 -7.31
N THR A 106 0.02 3.86 -7.19
CA THR A 106 0.62 4.87 -6.31
C THR A 106 1.50 5.77 -7.15
N LEU A 107 1.20 7.07 -7.15
CA LEU A 107 2.03 8.10 -7.75
C LEU A 107 2.99 8.63 -6.67
N ILE A 108 4.29 8.54 -6.93
CA ILE A 108 5.34 9.09 -6.08
C ILE A 108 5.87 10.32 -6.78
N CYS A 109 5.90 11.44 -6.07
CA CYS A 109 6.49 12.69 -6.55
C CYS A 109 7.77 12.96 -5.77
N HIS A 110 8.85 13.24 -6.49
CA HIS A 110 10.18 13.52 -5.93
C HIS A 110 10.40 15.01 -5.73
#